data_AF-D5T4J5-F1
#
_entry.id   AF-D5T4J5-F1
#
_cell.length_a   1.000
_cell.length_b   1.000
_cell.length_c   1.000
_cell.angle_alpha   90.00
_cell.angle_beta   90.00
_cell.angle_gamma   90.00
#
_symmetry.space_group_name_H-M   'P 1'
#
loop_
_entity.id
_entity.type
_entity.pdbx_description
1 polymer ?
#
loop_
_entity_poly.entity_id
_entity_poly.type
_entity_poly.pdbx_seq_one_letter_code
_entity_poly.pdbx_strand_id
1 'polypeptide(L)'
;MKIGFANKYLLDNVTRQVGYVFAISSVILTFLDFSKKIKLFIFVGTLILSLFIYIANLIFANLMSFTTFKVGESEIRIQKGDIFSNEIFNNPDFIKVINANEYFDTIVNEEIISKRSVHGKFLLRSDVDVSKVDDAIKKDKRLNKRHKVGENLDREEGNQIKYELGSIFKYSDDVFLTALTHFDEYNKAYLSIQDFIRFLINFWDEIDELYAGRTVVITLFGSNLARLDNNTYSNTQILDTILWTFRLRRIKFKKPTKLIILLDRETNQKINYYKIKDRFYGLQE
;
A
#
# COMPACT_ATOMS: atom_id res chain seq x y z
N MET A 1 12.31 0.65 -9.03
CA MET A 1 13.17 0.08 -10.08
C MET A 1 13.13 1.06 -11.25
N LYS A 2 14.27 1.47 -11.83
CA LYS A 2 14.22 2.36 -13.00
C LYS A 2 13.55 1.62 -14.17
N ILE A 3 12.64 2.27 -14.86
CA ILE A 3 11.96 1.72 -16.03
C ILE A 3 12.98 1.70 -17.16
N GLY A 4 13.33 0.49 -17.60
CA GLY A 4 14.22 0.28 -18.72
C GLY A 4 13.60 0.74 -20.04
N PHE A 5 14.45 1.07 -21.00
CA PHE A 5 14.07 1.57 -22.33
C PHE A 5 13.10 0.62 -23.07
N ALA A 6 13.36 -0.69 -22.99
CA ALA A 6 12.53 -1.71 -23.63
C ALA A 6 11.37 -2.22 -22.75
N ASN A 7 10.87 -1.40 -21.81
CA ASN A 7 9.73 -1.81 -21.01
C ASN A 7 8.49 -1.96 -21.92
N LYS A 8 8.03 -3.21 -22.09
CA LYS A 8 6.89 -3.56 -22.96
C LYS A 8 5.68 -2.65 -22.77
N TYR A 9 5.38 -2.29 -21.53
CA TYR A 9 4.20 -1.50 -21.22
C TYR A 9 4.39 0.01 -21.49
N LEU A 10 5.59 0.55 -21.23
CA LEU A 10 5.94 1.90 -21.70
C LEU A 10 5.80 1.97 -23.23
N LEU A 11 6.29 0.95 -23.93
CA LEU A 11 6.18 0.83 -25.38
C LEU A 11 4.73 0.76 -25.84
N ASP A 12 3.85 -0.01 -25.19
CA ASP A 12 2.44 -0.11 -25.57
C ASP A 12 1.71 1.25 -25.46
N ASN A 13 1.90 1.97 -24.34
CA ASN A 13 1.27 3.28 -24.17
C ASN A 13 1.86 4.35 -25.13
N VAL A 14 3.18 4.34 -25.34
CA VAL A 14 3.84 5.26 -26.27
C VAL A 14 3.44 4.94 -27.71
N THR A 15 3.35 3.67 -28.10
CA THR A 15 2.90 3.24 -29.44
C THR A 15 1.53 3.80 -29.77
N ARG A 16 0.60 3.84 -28.80
CA ARG A 16 -0.72 4.46 -28.99
C ARG A 16 -0.62 5.96 -29.24
N GLN A 17 0.19 6.69 -28.47
CA GLN A 17 0.38 8.14 -28.63
C GLN A 17 1.06 8.46 -29.97
N VAL A 18 2.14 7.76 -30.28
CA VAL A 18 2.89 7.85 -31.55
C VAL A 18 1.98 7.50 -32.72
N GLY A 19 1.13 6.47 -32.58
CA GLY A 19 0.13 6.09 -33.58
C GLY A 19 -0.79 7.26 -33.96
N TYR A 20 -1.28 8.03 -32.98
CA TYR A 20 -2.08 9.23 -33.26
C TYR A 20 -1.29 10.31 -34.01
N VAL A 21 -0.02 10.54 -33.65
CA VAL A 21 0.83 11.50 -34.35
C VAL A 21 1.03 11.09 -35.82
N PHE A 22 1.34 9.82 -36.06
CA PHE A 22 1.48 9.30 -37.42
C PHE A 22 0.17 9.34 -38.21
N ALA A 23 -0.97 9.05 -37.57
CA ALA A 23 -2.28 9.13 -38.20
C ALA A 23 -2.60 10.56 -38.68
N ILE A 24 -2.38 11.56 -37.82
CA ILE A 24 -2.59 12.98 -38.16
C ILE A 24 -1.63 13.40 -39.29
N SER A 25 -0.35 13.08 -39.19
CA SER A 25 0.64 13.39 -40.22
C SER A 25 0.28 12.74 -41.57
N SER A 26 -0.23 11.51 -41.56
CA SER A 26 -0.66 10.79 -42.77
C SER A 26 -1.85 11.49 -43.44
N VAL A 27 -2.87 11.89 -42.67
CA VAL A 27 -4.02 12.65 -43.18
C VAL A 27 -3.55 13.96 -43.83
N ILE A 28 -2.70 14.73 -43.15
CA ILE A 28 -2.13 15.98 -43.67
C ILE A 28 -1.39 15.74 -45.01
N LEU A 29 -0.55 14.70 -45.07
CA LEU A 29 0.24 14.38 -46.27
C LEU A 29 -0.60 13.84 -47.44
N THR A 30 -1.76 13.26 -47.16
CA THR A 30 -2.66 12.65 -48.16
C THR A 30 -3.58 13.68 -48.80
N PHE A 31 -4.13 14.61 -48.01
CA PHE A 31 -5.13 15.57 -48.49
C PHE A 31 -4.56 16.92 -48.94
N LEU A 32 -3.30 17.22 -48.62
CA LEU A 32 -2.65 18.49 -48.99
C LEU A 32 -1.50 18.27 -49.97
N ASP A 33 -1.54 19.00 -51.08
CA ASP A 33 -0.49 18.97 -52.10
C ASP A 33 0.72 19.80 -51.69
N PHE A 34 1.72 19.12 -51.12
CA PHE A 34 2.99 19.71 -50.76
C PHE A 34 4.12 19.31 -51.71
N SER A 35 5.13 20.19 -51.85
CA SER A 35 6.38 19.86 -52.54
C SER A 35 7.14 18.74 -51.83
N LYS A 36 7.99 18.00 -52.56
CA LYS A 36 8.78 16.88 -52.01
C LYS A 36 9.63 17.28 -50.79
N LYS A 37 10.21 18.50 -50.80
CA LYS A 37 11.00 19.03 -49.68
C LYS A 37 10.16 19.19 -48.42
N ILE A 38 8.95 19.75 -48.54
CA ILE A 38 8.04 19.96 -47.41
C ILE A 38 7.56 18.62 -46.84
N LYS A 39 7.22 17.63 -47.70
CA LYS A 39 6.84 16.28 -47.25
C LYS A 39 7.96 15.62 -46.44
N LEU A 40 9.21 15.75 -46.86
CA LEU A 40 10.37 15.26 -46.11
C LEU A 40 10.51 15.94 -44.74
N PHE A 41 10.33 17.26 -44.67
CA PHE A 41 10.36 17.99 -43.39
C PHE A 41 9.26 17.53 -42.43
N ILE A 42 8.03 17.33 -42.92
CA ILE A 42 6.90 16.83 -42.11
C ILE A 42 7.19 15.43 -41.57
N PHE A 43 7.75 14.55 -42.41
CA PHE A 43 8.12 13.19 -42.00
C PHE A 43 9.22 13.19 -40.93
N VAL A 44 10.31 13.93 -41.14
CA VAL A 44 11.40 14.08 -40.16
C VAL A 44 10.87 14.70 -38.86
N GLY A 45 10.03 15.73 -38.95
CA GLY A 45 9.39 16.35 -37.79
C GLY A 45 8.51 15.36 -37.01
N THR A 46 7.77 14.51 -37.70
CA THR A 46 6.94 13.44 -37.10
C THR A 46 7.80 12.43 -36.34
N LEU A 47 8.95 12.04 -36.89
CA LEU A 47 9.90 11.14 -36.21
C LEU A 47 10.51 11.79 -34.95
N ILE A 48 10.94 13.05 -35.06
CA ILE A 48 11.51 13.79 -33.92
C ILE A 48 10.46 13.95 -32.81
N LEU A 49 9.23 14.31 -33.15
CA LEU A 49 8.14 14.44 -32.19
C LEU A 49 7.83 13.10 -31.51
N SER A 50 7.82 12.00 -32.27
CA SER A 50 7.61 10.65 -31.73
C SER A 50 8.71 10.25 -30.74
N LEU A 51 9.97 10.55 -31.08
CA LEU A 51 11.11 10.32 -30.20
C LEU A 51 11.01 11.18 -28.93
N PHE A 52 10.61 12.44 -29.06
CA PHE A 52 10.40 13.33 -27.92
C PHE A 52 9.31 12.81 -26.98
N ILE A 53 8.16 12.39 -27.51
CA ILE A 53 7.07 11.78 -26.74
C ILE A 53 7.56 10.55 -25.97
N TYR A 54 8.35 9.68 -26.62
CA TYR A 54 8.92 8.51 -25.98
C TYR A 54 9.84 8.89 -24.80
N ILE A 55 10.79 9.81 -25.02
CA ILE A 55 11.73 10.27 -23.98
C ILE A 55 10.99 10.93 -22.81
N ALA A 56 10.01 11.78 -23.10
CA ALA A 56 9.20 12.45 -22.07
C ALA A 56 8.45 11.44 -21.18
N ASN A 57 7.83 10.42 -21.77
CA ASN A 57 7.16 9.37 -21.01
C ASN A 57 8.16 8.53 -20.19
N LEU A 58 9.33 8.20 -20.75
CA LEU A 58 10.37 7.46 -20.04
C LEU A 58 10.87 8.24 -18.81
N ILE A 59 11.09 9.55 -18.94
CA ILE A 59 11.49 10.42 -17.82
C ILE A 59 10.37 10.47 -16.78
N PHE A 60 9.14 10.76 -17.21
CA PHE A 60 7.99 10.87 -16.30
C PHE A 60 7.77 9.58 -15.50
N ALA A 61 7.82 8.44 -16.16
CA ALA A 61 7.61 7.15 -15.51
C ALA A 61 8.73 6.82 -14.50
N ASN A 62 9.95 7.33 -14.71
CA ASN A 62 11.08 7.19 -13.76
C ASN A 62 11.06 8.21 -12.61
N LEU A 63 10.36 9.35 -12.78
CA LEU A 63 10.20 10.38 -11.74
C LEU A 63 8.97 10.17 -10.85
N MET A 64 8.03 9.33 -11.28
CA MET A 64 6.81 9.03 -10.55
C MET A 64 7.11 8.48 -9.14
N SER A 65 6.68 9.22 -8.12
CA SER A 65 6.88 8.90 -6.70
C SER A 65 5.61 8.41 -5.99
N PHE A 66 4.49 8.45 -6.70
CA PHE A 66 3.19 7.94 -6.26
C PHE A 66 2.35 7.52 -7.46
N THR A 67 1.32 6.72 -7.21
CA THR A 67 0.24 6.47 -8.16
C THR A 67 -1.10 6.54 -7.46
N THR A 68 -2.12 6.96 -8.21
CA THR A 68 -3.51 6.97 -7.77
C THR A 68 -4.36 6.34 -8.84
N PHE A 69 -5.24 5.44 -8.41
CA PHE A 69 -6.21 4.74 -9.25
C PHE A 69 -7.47 4.45 -8.44
N LYS A 70 -8.54 4.06 -9.13
CA LYS A 70 -9.79 3.66 -8.51
C LYS A 70 -9.93 2.14 -8.49
N VAL A 71 -10.61 1.62 -7.49
CA VAL A 71 -11.09 0.24 -7.43
C VAL A 71 -12.55 0.32 -7.01
N GLY A 72 -13.47 0.06 -7.94
CA GLY A 72 -14.88 0.42 -7.77
C GLY A 72 -15.06 1.93 -7.46
N GLU A 73 -15.78 2.24 -6.39
CA GLU A 73 -16.00 3.63 -5.93
C GLU A 73 -14.83 4.22 -5.14
N SER A 74 -13.85 3.40 -4.77
CA SER A 74 -12.78 3.76 -3.83
C SER A 74 -11.54 4.31 -4.53
N GLU A 75 -11.01 5.44 -4.06
CA GLU A 75 -9.71 5.96 -4.49
C GLU A 75 -8.58 5.31 -3.67
N ILE A 76 -7.57 4.78 -4.35
CA ILE A 76 -6.37 4.21 -3.72
C ILE A 76 -5.15 5.01 -4.18
N ARG A 77 -4.34 5.45 -3.22
CA ARG A 77 -3.07 6.14 -3.44
C ARG A 77 -1.93 5.32 -2.86
N ILE A 78 -0.93 5.03 -3.67
CA ILE A 78 0.27 4.32 -3.24
C ILE A 78 1.44 5.26 -3.43
N GLN A 79 2.20 5.51 -2.36
CA GLN A 79 3.29 6.49 -2.39
C GLN A 79 4.42 6.11 -1.44
N LYS A 80 5.60 6.67 -1.69
CA LYS A 80 6.69 6.62 -0.72
C LYS A 80 6.30 7.47 0.49
N GLY A 81 6.53 6.96 1.71
CA GLY A 81 6.32 7.75 2.90
C GLY A 81 6.62 7.01 4.19
N ASP A 82 6.51 7.76 5.28
CA ASP A 82 6.56 7.24 6.65
C ASP A 82 5.24 7.59 7.34
N ILE A 83 4.60 6.59 7.94
CA ILE A 83 3.33 6.76 8.66
C ILE A 83 3.47 7.69 9.86
N PHE A 84 4.69 7.84 10.40
CA PHE A 84 5.00 8.74 11.51
C PHE A 84 5.45 10.13 11.07
N SER A 85 5.45 10.43 9.76
CA SER A 85 5.76 11.78 9.27
C SER A 85 4.72 12.79 9.73
N ASN A 86 5.14 14.04 9.98
CA ASN A 86 4.23 15.10 10.45
C ASN A 86 3.02 15.31 9.53
N GLU A 87 3.18 15.17 8.20
CA GLU A 87 2.10 15.30 7.22
C GLU A 87 1.01 14.22 7.40
N ILE A 88 1.41 12.99 7.75
CA ILE A 88 0.49 11.87 7.90
C ILE A 88 -0.02 11.78 9.33
N PHE A 89 0.88 11.74 10.31
CA PHE A 89 0.54 11.40 11.68
C PHE A 89 -0.28 12.49 12.36
N ASN A 90 0.06 13.76 12.14
CA ASN A 90 -0.63 14.89 12.76
C ASN A 90 -1.92 15.30 12.02
N ASN A 91 -2.30 14.58 10.96
CA ASN A 91 -3.54 14.82 10.26
C ASN A 91 -4.70 14.04 10.94
N PRO A 92 -5.68 14.72 11.56
CA PRO A 92 -6.78 14.06 12.28
C PRO A 92 -7.81 13.40 11.35
N ASP A 93 -7.84 13.79 10.07
CA ASP A 93 -8.71 13.17 9.06
C ASP A 93 -8.16 11.83 8.56
N PHE A 94 -6.95 11.47 8.99
CA PHE A 94 -6.26 10.25 8.61
C PHE A 94 -6.27 9.26 9.78
N ILE A 95 -6.82 8.08 9.53
CA ILE A 95 -6.70 6.93 10.41
C ILE A 95 -5.37 6.24 10.08
N LYS A 96 -4.43 6.26 11.02
CA LYS A 96 -3.16 5.56 10.92
C LYS A 96 -3.34 4.15 11.48
N VAL A 97 -3.13 3.12 10.66
CA VAL A 97 -3.16 1.73 11.12
C VAL A 97 -1.73 1.25 11.34
N ILE A 98 -1.45 0.85 12.58
CA ILE A 98 -0.16 0.34 13.04
C ILE A 98 -0.27 -1.17 13.20
N ASN A 99 0.71 -1.90 12.68
CA ASN A 99 0.73 -3.35 12.74
C ASN A 99 1.29 -3.81 14.08
N ALA A 100 0.56 -4.68 14.77
CA ALA A 100 0.97 -5.34 16.00
C ALA A 100 0.98 -6.86 15.82
N ASN A 101 1.46 -7.58 16.82
CA ASN A 101 1.28 -9.03 16.89
C ASN A 101 -0.11 -9.37 17.45
N GLU A 102 -0.48 -10.65 17.35
CA GLU A 102 -1.77 -11.17 17.83
C GLU A 102 -2.05 -11.00 19.33
N TYR A 103 -1.03 -10.68 20.13
CA TYR A 103 -1.15 -10.42 21.57
C TYR A 103 -1.24 -8.92 21.89
N PHE A 104 -1.08 -8.05 20.88
CA PHE A 104 -0.87 -6.61 21.06
C PHE A 104 0.16 -6.30 22.15
N ASP A 105 1.30 -6.98 22.14
CA ASP A 105 2.35 -6.75 23.14
C ASP A 105 2.77 -5.27 23.19
N THR A 106 3.21 -4.81 24.35
CA THR A 106 3.62 -3.42 24.56
C THR A 106 5.08 -3.27 25.01
N ILE A 107 5.80 -4.39 25.16
CA ILE A 107 7.17 -4.45 25.68
C ILE A 107 8.18 -4.30 24.54
N VAL A 108 8.90 -3.18 24.51
CA VAL A 108 9.90 -2.88 23.48
C VAL A 108 11.33 -3.10 24.00
N ASN A 109 11.78 -4.35 23.99
CA ASN A 109 13.10 -4.79 24.50
C ASN A 109 14.00 -5.47 23.44
N GLU A 110 13.63 -5.45 22.15
CA GLU A 110 14.27 -6.21 21.05
C GLU A 110 14.07 -7.75 21.12
N GLU A 111 13.52 -8.29 22.20
CA GLU A 111 13.18 -9.71 22.34
C GLU A 111 11.72 -9.97 21.93
N ILE A 112 10.79 -9.13 22.42
CA ILE A 112 9.36 -9.20 22.06
C ILE A 112 9.07 -8.24 20.91
N ILE A 113 9.36 -6.95 21.09
CA ILE A 113 9.18 -5.93 20.05
C ILE A 113 10.50 -5.22 19.77
N SER A 114 10.91 -5.24 18.50
CA SER A 114 12.03 -4.44 18.02
C SER A 114 11.65 -2.96 17.92
N LYS A 115 12.54 -2.07 18.39
CA LYS A 115 12.42 -0.61 18.29
C LYS A 115 12.38 -0.11 16.83
N ARG A 116 12.83 -0.95 15.88
CA ARG A 116 12.84 -0.64 14.45
C ARG A 116 11.51 -0.96 13.75
N SER A 117 10.68 -1.80 14.37
CA SER A 117 9.37 -2.17 13.83
C SER A 117 8.40 -0.98 13.84
N VAL A 118 7.37 -1.03 12.99
CA VAL A 118 6.30 0.00 13.01
C VAL A 118 5.61 0.03 14.38
N HIS A 119 5.42 -1.14 15.00
CA HIS A 119 4.86 -1.26 16.35
C HIS A 119 5.74 -0.61 17.41
N GLY A 120 7.02 -0.98 17.46
CA GLY A 120 7.97 -0.46 18.44
C GLY A 120 8.19 1.04 18.29
N LYS A 121 8.28 1.54 17.05
CA LYS A 121 8.34 2.99 16.79
C LYS A 121 7.13 3.74 17.31
N PHE A 122 5.93 3.16 17.19
CA PHE A 122 4.70 3.74 17.74
C PHE A 122 4.76 3.79 19.27
N LEU A 123 5.08 2.68 19.93
CA LEU A 123 5.14 2.58 21.39
C LEU A 123 6.21 3.46 22.03
N LEU A 124 7.28 3.79 21.30
CA LEU A 124 8.36 4.67 21.77
C LEU A 124 8.06 6.16 21.62
N ARG A 125 6.93 6.55 21.03
CA ARG A 125 6.61 7.97 20.88
C ARG A 125 6.29 8.60 22.24
N SER A 126 6.69 9.86 22.41
CA SER A 126 6.52 10.60 23.67
C SER A 126 5.06 10.87 24.05
N ASP A 127 4.15 10.85 23.08
CA ASP A 127 2.71 11.03 23.26
C ASP A 127 1.95 9.71 23.55
N VAL A 128 2.64 8.57 23.55
CA VAL A 128 2.05 7.26 23.82
C VAL A 128 2.34 6.82 25.24
N ASP A 129 1.28 6.71 26.04
CA ASP A 129 1.33 6.10 27.37
C ASP A 129 1.15 4.58 27.27
N VAL A 130 2.27 3.86 27.17
CA VAL A 130 2.33 2.40 27.01
C VAL A 130 1.54 1.67 28.10
N SER A 131 1.56 2.16 29.33
CA SER A 131 0.83 1.55 30.44
C SER A 131 -0.69 1.58 30.23
N LYS A 132 -1.20 2.67 29.66
CA LYS A 132 -2.62 2.80 29.32
C LYS A 132 -3.01 2.00 28.08
N VAL A 133 -2.08 1.79 27.14
CA VAL A 133 -2.34 0.97 25.94
C VAL A 133 -2.75 -0.44 26.36
N ASP A 134 -1.95 -1.08 27.20
CA ASP A 134 -2.18 -2.46 27.63
C ASP A 134 -3.50 -2.62 28.40
N ASP A 135 -3.75 -1.72 29.33
CA ASP A 135 -4.97 -1.65 30.11
C ASP A 135 -6.21 -1.43 29.22
N ALA A 136 -6.09 -0.58 28.20
CA ALA A 136 -7.18 -0.28 27.29
C ALA A 136 -7.51 -1.46 26.36
N ILE A 137 -6.50 -2.19 25.88
CA ILE A 137 -6.69 -3.42 25.09
C ILE A 137 -7.46 -4.46 25.91
N LYS A 138 -7.03 -4.71 27.16
CA LYS A 138 -7.69 -5.66 28.06
C LYS A 138 -9.14 -5.29 28.39
N LYS A 139 -9.46 -3.99 28.43
CA LYS A 139 -10.80 -3.47 28.73
C LYS A 139 -11.68 -3.26 27.50
N ASP A 140 -11.14 -3.40 26.27
CA ASP A 140 -11.91 -3.21 25.04
C ASP A 140 -12.95 -4.32 24.87
N LYS A 141 -14.22 -3.99 25.13
CA LYS A 141 -15.33 -4.96 25.06
C LYS A 141 -15.56 -5.49 23.64
N ARG A 142 -15.32 -4.69 22.61
CA ARG A 142 -15.59 -5.08 21.21
C ARG A 142 -14.54 -6.09 20.76
N LEU A 143 -13.27 -5.76 20.99
CA LEU A 143 -12.14 -6.62 20.69
C LEU A 143 -12.24 -7.95 21.45
N ASN A 144 -12.44 -7.90 22.77
CA ASN A 144 -12.51 -9.11 23.60
C ASN A 144 -13.72 -10.00 23.26
N LYS A 145 -14.88 -9.42 22.96
CA LYS A 145 -16.09 -10.21 22.67
C LYS A 145 -16.06 -10.84 21.28
N ARG A 146 -15.50 -10.16 20.28
CA ARG A 146 -15.58 -10.58 18.88
C ARG A 146 -14.34 -11.34 18.40
N HIS A 147 -13.17 -10.98 18.91
CA HIS A 147 -11.89 -11.36 18.28
C HIS A 147 -10.96 -12.13 19.22
N LYS A 148 -11.30 -12.33 20.49
CA LYS A 148 -10.50 -13.15 21.39
C LYS A 148 -10.55 -14.61 20.93
N VAL A 149 -9.38 -15.17 20.63
CA VAL A 149 -9.23 -16.56 20.15
C VAL A 149 -8.83 -17.49 21.30
N GLY A 150 -8.08 -16.99 22.28
CA GLY A 150 -7.65 -17.79 23.42
C GLY A 150 -6.70 -17.05 24.35
N GLU A 151 -6.14 -17.78 25.30
CA GLU A 151 -5.10 -17.31 26.23
C GLU A 151 -3.94 -18.30 26.24
N ASN A 152 -2.71 -17.79 26.25
CA ASN A 152 -1.49 -18.57 26.41
C ASN A 152 -0.95 -18.35 27.83
N LEU A 153 -1.37 -19.21 28.76
CA LEU A 153 -0.97 -19.13 30.16
C LEU A 153 0.49 -19.52 30.39
N ASP A 154 1.09 -20.28 29.47
CA ASP A 154 2.49 -20.71 29.53
C ASP A 154 3.47 -19.59 29.13
N ARG A 155 2.95 -18.47 28.62
CA ARG A 155 3.76 -17.33 28.21
C ARG A 155 4.21 -16.53 29.43
N GLU A 156 5.51 -16.56 29.69
CA GLU A 156 6.16 -15.89 30.83
C GLU A 156 6.24 -14.36 30.65
N GLU A 157 6.44 -13.89 29.41
CA GLU A 157 6.61 -12.46 29.12
C GLU A 157 5.66 -11.95 28.03
N GLY A 158 5.17 -10.72 28.23
CA GLY A 158 4.21 -10.07 27.33
C GLY A 158 2.76 -10.43 27.64
N ASN A 159 1.90 -10.17 26.67
CA ASN A 159 0.47 -10.36 26.82
C ASN A 159 0.07 -11.82 26.55
N GLN A 160 -0.92 -12.31 27.32
CA GLN A 160 -1.36 -13.71 27.25
C GLN A 160 -2.58 -13.90 26.35
N ILE A 161 -3.41 -12.87 26.16
CA ILE A 161 -4.63 -12.97 25.35
C ILE A 161 -4.25 -12.92 23.87
N LYS A 162 -4.72 -13.90 23.10
CA LYS A 162 -4.60 -13.93 21.63
C LYS A 162 -5.84 -13.38 20.97
N TYR A 163 -5.64 -12.52 19.98
CA TYR A 163 -6.69 -11.98 19.14
C TYR A 163 -6.56 -12.48 17.70
N GLU A 164 -7.68 -12.57 17.01
CA GLU A 164 -7.74 -12.98 15.62
C GLU A 164 -6.96 -12.00 14.74
N LEU A 165 -6.21 -12.52 13.77
CA LEU A 165 -5.53 -11.67 12.80
C LEU A 165 -6.55 -10.82 12.03
N GLY A 166 -6.19 -9.56 11.84
CA GLY A 166 -7.02 -8.54 11.17
C GLY A 166 -7.94 -7.80 12.14
N SER A 167 -8.09 -8.27 13.39
CA SER A 167 -8.80 -7.53 14.42
C SER A 167 -8.14 -6.18 14.69
N ILE A 168 -8.96 -5.17 15.03
CA ILE A 168 -8.50 -3.80 15.27
C ILE A 168 -8.77 -3.36 16.70
N PHE A 169 -7.75 -2.86 17.37
CA PHE A 169 -7.90 -2.07 18.60
C PHE A 169 -7.83 -0.57 18.26
N LYS A 170 -8.83 0.20 18.72
CA LYS A 170 -8.84 1.65 18.56
C LYS A 170 -8.08 2.31 19.72
N TYR A 171 -6.82 2.67 19.50
CA TYR A 171 -6.03 3.37 20.51
C TYR A 171 -6.53 4.81 20.73
N SER A 172 -6.77 5.52 19.63
CA SER A 172 -7.39 6.85 19.61
C SER A 172 -8.43 6.93 18.51
N ASP A 173 -9.02 8.12 18.31
CA ASP A 173 -9.93 8.34 17.19
C ASP A 173 -9.25 8.09 15.85
N ASP A 174 -7.97 8.39 15.71
CA ASP A 174 -7.22 8.44 14.45
C ASP A 174 -6.01 7.50 14.40
N VAL A 175 -5.75 6.70 15.45
CA VAL A 175 -4.70 5.68 15.48
C VAL A 175 -5.27 4.34 15.90
N PHE A 176 -5.13 3.36 15.01
CA PHE A 176 -5.61 2.00 15.18
C PHE A 176 -4.42 1.04 15.23
N LEU A 177 -4.51 0.01 16.08
CA LEU A 177 -3.59 -1.12 16.08
C LEU A 177 -4.29 -2.32 15.44
N THR A 178 -3.63 -3.06 14.56
CA THR A 178 -4.18 -4.29 13.97
C THR A 178 -3.29 -5.50 14.22
N ALA A 179 -3.88 -6.63 14.59
CA ALA A 179 -3.18 -7.89 14.80
C ALA A 179 -2.75 -8.48 13.44
N LEU A 180 -1.47 -8.39 13.09
CA LEU A 180 -0.94 -8.81 11.79
C LEU A 180 -0.21 -10.16 11.83
N THR A 181 0.55 -10.44 12.89
CA THR A 181 1.46 -11.60 12.93
C THR A 181 1.20 -12.48 14.13
N HIS A 182 1.37 -13.78 13.95
CA HIS A 182 1.49 -14.73 15.06
C HIS A 182 2.87 -14.62 15.70
N PHE A 183 2.96 -14.95 16.99
CA PHE A 183 4.23 -15.10 17.71
C PHE A 183 4.41 -16.55 18.15
N ASP A 184 5.57 -17.11 17.88
CA ASP A 184 5.97 -18.42 18.38
C ASP A 184 6.38 -18.36 19.87
N GLU A 185 6.79 -19.50 20.42
CA GLU A 185 7.27 -19.63 21.80
C GLU A 185 8.54 -18.79 22.10
N TYR A 186 9.23 -18.33 21.05
CA TYR A 186 10.43 -17.49 21.15
C TYR A 186 10.14 -16.02 20.78
N ASN A 187 8.86 -15.61 20.78
CA ASN A 187 8.41 -14.28 20.39
C ASN A 187 8.82 -13.87 18.97
N LYS A 188 9.07 -14.83 18.08
CA LYS A 188 9.36 -14.54 16.68
C LYS A 188 8.06 -14.39 15.91
N ALA A 189 7.95 -13.28 15.21
CA ALA A 189 6.85 -13.02 14.29
C ALA A 189 6.90 -14.00 13.11
N TYR A 190 5.79 -14.66 12.83
CA TYR A 190 5.57 -15.42 11.61
C TYR A 190 4.18 -15.15 11.04
N LEU A 191 4.06 -15.34 9.73
CA LEU A 191 2.82 -15.13 9.00
C LEU A 191 2.84 -16.02 7.75
N SER A 192 1.88 -16.94 7.63
CA SER A 192 1.71 -17.71 6.40
C SER A 192 0.92 -16.92 5.35
N ILE A 193 0.97 -17.32 4.07
CA ILE A 193 0.10 -16.71 3.05
C ILE A 193 -1.40 -16.93 3.35
N GLN A 194 -1.77 -18.08 3.93
CA GLN A 194 -3.15 -18.36 4.32
C GLN A 194 -3.60 -17.39 5.42
N ASP A 195 -2.75 -17.21 6.44
CA ASP A 195 -2.99 -16.28 7.54
C ASP A 195 -3.02 -14.84 7.04
N PHE A 196 -2.19 -14.47 6.07
CA PHE A 196 -2.20 -13.14 5.48
C PHE A 196 -3.48 -12.84 4.70
N ILE A 197 -4.03 -13.82 3.97
CA ILE A 197 -5.32 -13.65 3.29
C ILE A 197 -6.45 -13.53 4.32
N ARG A 198 -6.45 -14.36 5.37
CA ARG A 198 -7.44 -14.27 6.47
C ARG A 198 -7.35 -12.92 7.18
N PHE A 199 -6.14 -12.50 7.51
CA PHE A 199 -5.83 -11.17 8.05
C PHE A 199 -6.47 -10.08 7.20
N LEU A 200 -6.20 -10.07 5.89
CA LEU A 200 -6.72 -9.03 5.00
C LEU A 200 -8.25 -9.03 4.94
N ILE A 201 -8.89 -10.19 4.84
CA ILE A 201 -10.34 -10.30 4.83
C ILE A 201 -10.95 -9.70 6.10
N ASN A 202 -10.44 -10.09 7.27
CA ASN A 202 -10.95 -9.59 8.56
C ASN A 202 -10.60 -8.11 8.77
N PHE A 203 -9.39 -7.70 8.41
CA PHE A 203 -8.93 -6.31 8.48
C PHE A 203 -9.84 -5.37 7.68
N TRP A 204 -10.24 -5.77 6.47
CA TRP A 204 -11.13 -4.99 5.64
C TRP A 204 -12.53 -4.84 6.24
N ASP A 205 -13.04 -5.89 6.90
CA ASP A 205 -14.34 -5.83 7.57
C ASP A 205 -14.32 -4.90 8.78
N GLU A 206 -13.25 -4.98 9.57
CA GLU A 206 -13.02 -4.07 10.69
C GLU A 206 -12.85 -2.63 10.22
N ILE A 207 -12.12 -2.40 9.13
CA ILE A 207 -11.98 -1.06 8.57
C ILE A 207 -13.33 -0.52 8.10
N ASP A 208 -14.15 -1.29 7.40
CA ASP A 208 -15.46 -0.84 6.90
C ASP A 208 -16.40 -0.41 8.05
N GLU A 209 -16.35 -1.07 9.20
CA GLU A 209 -17.11 -0.70 10.39
C GLU A 209 -16.54 0.56 11.08
N LEU A 210 -15.21 0.73 11.10
CA LEU A 210 -14.55 1.70 11.99
C LEU A 210 -14.07 2.98 11.32
N TYR A 211 -13.90 3.00 9.99
CA TYR A 211 -13.26 4.14 9.31
C TYR A 211 -14.10 5.41 9.32
N ALA A 212 -15.43 5.29 9.49
CA ALA A 212 -16.37 6.40 9.65
C ALA A 212 -16.20 7.52 8.61
N GLY A 213 -15.92 7.16 7.35
CA GLY A 213 -15.74 8.15 6.28
C GLY A 213 -14.46 8.99 6.40
N ARG A 214 -13.38 8.43 6.96
CA ARG A 214 -12.04 9.05 6.98
C ARG A 214 -11.06 8.33 6.05
N THR A 215 -9.96 9.01 5.72
CA THR A 215 -8.90 8.40 4.92
C THR A 215 -8.14 7.40 5.77
N VAL A 216 -7.94 6.19 5.26
CA VAL A 216 -7.19 5.14 5.96
C VAL A 216 -5.78 5.10 5.41
N VAL A 217 -4.79 5.14 6.29
CA VAL A 217 -3.37 5.11 5.95
C VAL A 217 -2.75 3.85 6.56
N ILE A 218 -2.19 3.01 5.69
CA ILE A 218 -1.52 1.77 6.05
C ILE A 218 -0.08 1.78 5.52
N THR A 219 0.82 1.08 6.19
CA THR A 219 2.09 0.68 5.56
C THR A 219 1.86 -0.55 4.69
N LEU A 220 2.85 -0.95 3.88
CA LEU A 220 2.80 -2.27 3.25
C LEU A 220 2.85 -3.36 4.35
N PHE A 221 1.72 -4.02 4.60
CA PHE A 221 1.65 -5.15 5.54
C PHE A 221 2.58 -6.29 5.10
N GLY A 222 3.03 -7.12 6.03
CA GLY A 222 3.76 -8.35 5.68
C GLY A 222 5.21 -8.15 5.18
N SER A 223 5.70 -6.92 5.05
CA SER A 223 7.06 -6.67 4.55
C SER A 223 8.14 -6.85 5.62
N ASN A 224 9.28 -7.46 5.24
CA ASN A 224 10.55 -7.59 5.98
C ASN A 224 10.46 -8.22 7.39
N LEU A 225 9.89 -7.49 8.35
CA LEU A 225 9.84 -7.88 9.77
C LEU A 225 8.72 -8.86 10.09
N ALA A 226 7.63 -8.85 9.32
CA ALA A 226 6.52 -9.79 9.49
C ALA A 226 6.83 -11.19 8.94
N ARG A 227 7.93 -11.35 8.18
CA ARG A 227 8.43 -12.63 7.64
C ARG A 227 7.35 -13.46 6.93
N LEU A 228 6.53 -12.83 6.10
CA LEU A 228 5.49 -13.53 5.31
C LEU A 228 6.10 -14.68 4.52
N ASP A 229 5.75 -15.92 4.88
CA ASP A 229 6.38 -17.16 4.41
C ASP A 229 7.90 -17.04 4.25
N ASN A 230 8.59 -16.61 5.32
CA ASN A 230 10.04 -16.41 5.34
C ASN A 230 10.56 -15.44 4.25
N ASN A 231 9.77 -14.40 3.93
CA ASN A 231 10.07 -13.42 2.88
C ASN A 231 10.13 -14.00 1.47
N THR A 232 9.40 -15.10 1.21
CA THR A 232 9.32 -15.71 -0.13
C THR A 232 8.56 -14.83 -1.12
N TYR A 233 7.61 -14.01 -0.64
CA TYR A 233 6.83 -13.11 -1.49
C TYR A 233 7.51 -11.75 -1.67
N SER A 234 7.56 -11.29 -2.92
CA SER A 234 8.03 -9.93 -3.23
C SER A 234 7.03 -8.88 -2.75
N ASN A 235 7.52 -7.67 -2.45
CA ASN A 235 6.67 -6.52 -2.09
C ASN A 235 5.59 -6.20 -3.14
N THR A 236 5.82 -6.54 -4.42
CA THR A 236 4.81 -6.39 -5.47
C THR A 236 3.68 -7.42 -5.31
N GLN A 237 4.01 -8.69 -5.03
CA GLN A 237 3.00 -9.73 -4.79
C GLN A 237 2.19 -9.44 -3.52
N ILE A 238 2.85 -8.97 -2.45
CA ILE A 238 2.17 -8.53 -1.23
C ILE A 238 1.16 -7.42 -1.54
N LEU A 239 1.60 -6.40 -2.29
CA LEU A 239 0.73 -5.31 -2.71
C LEU A 239 -0.43 -5.79 -3.59
N ASP A 240 -0.17 -6.72 -4.53
CA ASP A 240 -1.21 -7.32 -5.36
C ASP A 240 -2.27 -8.01 -4.50
N THR A 241 -1.87 -8.75 -3.47
CA THR A 241 -2.79 -9.44 -2.54
C THR A 241 -3.63 -8.46 -1.72
N ILE A 242 -3.02 -7.38 -1.21
CA ILE A 242 -3.73 -6.30 -0.49
C ILE A 242 -4.81 -5.69 -1.39
N LEU A 243 -4.46 -5.35 -2.63
CA LEU A 243 -5.39 -4.70 -3.57
C LEU A 243 -6.48 -5.67 -4.06
N TRP A 244 -6.13 -6.93 -4.28
CA TRP A 244 -7.09 -7.96 -4.68
C TRP A 244 -8.12 -8.25 -3.58
N THR A 245 -7.68 -8.42 -2.33
CA THR A 245 -8.58 -8.62 -1.18
C THR A 245 -9.43 -7.38 -0.90
N PHE A 246 -8.85 -6.18 -1.04
CA PHE A 246 -9.59 -4.92 -0.95
C PHE A 246 -10.75 -4.87 -1.96
N ARG A 247 -10.48 -5.20 -3.23
CA ARG A 247 -11.52 -5.31 -4.26
C ARG A 247 -12.56 -6.36 -3.92
N LEU A 248 -12.12 -7.52 -3.42
CA LEU A 248 -13.00 -8.63 -3.07
C LEU A 248 -14.01 -8.26 -1.97
N ARG A 249 -13.59 -7.51 -0.94
CA ARG A 249 -14.48 -7.05 0.15
C ARG A 249 -15.38 -5.86 -0.22
N ARG A 250 -15.16 -5.23 -1.38
CA ARG A 250 -16.00 -4.13 -1.91
C ARG A 250 -16.18 -2.94 -0.97
N ILE A 251 -15.18 -2.66 -0.13
CA ILE A 251 -15.17 -1.49 0.76
C ILE A 251 -15.26 -0.21 -0.09
N LYS A 252 -16.04 0.77 0.38
CA LYS A 252 -16.33 2.01 -0.34
C LYS A 252 -15.74 3.25 0.33
N PHE A 253 -14.51 3.60 0.00
CA PHE A 253 -13.95 4.91 0.30
C PHE A 253 -14.48 5.96 -0.69
N LYS A 254 -15.68 6.50 -0.41
CA LYS A 254 -16.29 7.57 -1.21
C LYS A 254 -15.52 8.87 -1.04
N LYS A 255 -15.34 9.62 -2.14
CA LYS A 255 -14.67 10.92 -2.10
C LYS A 255 -15.30 11.85 -1.04
N PRO A 256 -14.49 12.60 -0.27
CA PRO A 256 -13.05 12.84 -0.45
C PRO A 256 -12.11 11.78 0.16
N THR A 257 -12.65 10.72 0.76
CA THR A 257 -11.87 9.67 1.43
C THR A 257 -11.12 8.79 0.45
N LYS A 258 -10.02 8.20 0.91
CA LYS A 258 -9.20 7.27 0.12
C LYS A 258 -8.47 6.28 1.03
N LEU A 259 -7.93 5.22 0.42
CA LEU A 259 -6.91 4.37 1.03
C LEU A 259 -5.53 4.88 0.60
N ILE A 260 -4.63 5.13 1.55
CA ILE A 260 -3.23 5.46 1.31
C ILE A 260 -2.36 4.30 1.76
N ILE A 261 -1.57 3.75 0.84
CA ILE A 261 -0.57 2.72 1.13
C ILE A 261 0.81 3.36 1.06
N LEU A 262 1.50 3.43 2.20
CA LEU A 262 2.83 3.98 2.33
C LEU A 262 3.89 2.89 2.14
N LEU A 263 4.83 3.17 1.24
CA LEU A 263 5.99 2.35 0.99
C LEU A 263 7.22 2.99 1.63
N ASP A 264 7.93 2.24 2.47
CA ASP A 264 9.20 2.71 3.02
C ASP A 264 10.25 2.90 1.92
N ARG A 265 11.41 3.45 2.30
CA ARG A 265 12.47 3.77 1.34
C ARG A 265 12.94 2.55 0.53
N GLU A 266 13.11 1.41 1.18
CA GLU A 266 13.65 0.19 0.57
C GLU A 266 12.63 -0.48 -0.35
N THR A 267 11.38 -0.56 0.11
CA THR A 267 10.23 -1.09 -0.61
C THR A 267 9.94 -0.26 -1.84
N ASN A 268 9.91 1.07 -1.69
CA ASN A 268 9.66 2.00 -2.79
C ASN A 268 10.69 1.84 -3.93
N GLN A 269 11.97 1.59 -3.61
CA GLN A 269 13.01 1.36 -4.61
C GLN A 269 12.78 0.11 -5.46
N LYS A 270 12.04 -0.87 -4.95
CA LYS A 270 11.72 -2.13 -5.66
C LYS A 270 10.41 -2.05 -6.44
N ILE A 271 9.57 -1.06 -6.14
CA ILE A 271 8.26 -0.89 -6.76
C ILE A 271 8.35 -0.06 -8.06
N ASN A 272 7.45 -0.36 -8.99
CA ASN A 272 7.23 0.38 -10.22
C ASN A 272 5.77 0.88 -10.26
N TYR A 273 5.58 2.16 -9.98
CA TYR A 273 4.27 2.81 -9.93
C TYR A 273 3.52 2.79 -11.25
N TYR A 274 4.25 2.87 -12.36
CA TYR A 274 3.66 2.84 -13.70
C TYR A 274 3.04 1.46 -13.99
N LYS A 275 3.74 0.38 -13.62
CA LYS A 275 3.25 -1.00 -13.75
C LYS A 275 2.05 -1.28 -12.84
N ILE A 276 2.06 -0.75 -11.62
CA ILE A 276 0.93 -0.85 -10.69
C ILE A 276 -0.30 -0.18 -11.29
N LYS A 277 -0.17 1.10 -11.71
CA LYS A 277 -1.29 1.88 -12.24
C LYS A 277 -2.01 1.15 -13.39
N ASP A 278 -1.22 0.53 -14.25
CA ASP A 278 -1.72 -0.25 -15.39
C ASP A 278 -2.39 -1.56 -14.99
N ARG A 279 -1.71 -2.38 -14.19
CA ARG A 279 -2.24 -3.66 -13.72
C ARG A 279 -3.60 -3.51 -13.06
N PHE A 280 -3.79 -2.41 -12.33
CA PHE A 280 -5.03 -2.09 -11.64
C PHE A 280 -5.97 -1.19 -12.45
N TYR A 281 -5.61 -0.83 -13.69
CA TYR A 281 -6.52 -0.16 -14.61
C TYR A 281 -7.70 -1.06 -14.99
N GLY A 282 -7.46 -2.37 -15.18
CA GLY A 282 -8.51 -3.37 -15.39
C GLY A 282 -9.37 -3.68 -14.15
N LEU A 283 -9.06 -3.07 -12.99
CA LEU A 283 -9.87 -3.17 -11.76
C LEU A 283 -10.74 -1.93 -11.52
N GLN A 284 -10.78 -0.99 -12.48
CA GLN A 284 -11.50 0.29 -12.36
C GLN A 284 -13.01 0.19 -12.65
N GLU A 285 -13.52 -1.00 -13.00
CA GLU A 285 -14.94 -1.29 -13.19
C GLU A 285 -15.62 -1.75 -11.89
#